data_AF-A0A142YNG6-F1
#
_entry.id   AF-A0A142YNG6-F1
#
_cell.length_a   1.000
_cell.length_b   1.000
_cell.length_c   1.000
_cell.angle_alpha   90.00
_cell.angle_beta   90.00
_cell.angle_gamma   90.00
#
_symmetry.space_group_name_H-M   'P 1'
#
loop_
_entity.id
_entity.type
_entity.pdbx_description
1 polymer ?
#
loop_
_entity_poly.entity_id
_entity_poly.type
_entity_poly.pdbx_seq_one_letter_code
_entity_poly.pdbx_strand_id
1 'polypeptide(L)'
;MKSEQPHESNLPKRGATMRTPRFRFTVLGLTGTVVLLACLAATAVHLRRWQARQDALSLQRLVTRSVMERAREEIAAAGRASPWFRVVYGPDAASRWTDHLEAWEDFDRRGRPLIRVTVSGANHASALAPIRVETYDSELLFPWLDRLLRDYRDRGWRYEVVRLPGAGLLPDAP
;
A
#
# COMPACT_ATOMS: atom_id res chain seq x y z
N MET A 1 37.63 -99.19 20.77
CA MET A 1 38.49 -98.09 21.29
C MET A 1 38.46 -96.94 20.30
N LYS A 2 38.40 -95.72 20.84
CA LYS A 2 38.35 -94.39 20.18
C LYS A 2 37.03 -94.03 19.49
N SER A 3 36.47 -92.84 19.66
CA SER A 3 36.61 -91.77 20.66
C SER A 3 35.50 -90.79 20.32
N GLU A 4 34.70 -90.38 21.30
CA GLU A 4 34.00 -89.10 21.22
C GLU A 4 35.04 -87.99 21.00
N GLN A 5 34.74 -87.04 20.12
CA GLN A 5 34.64 -85.63 20.54
C GLN A 5 33.91 -84.75 19.49
N PRO A 6 33.15 -83.75 19.96
CA PRO A 6 32.36 -82.83 19.15
C PRO A 6 33.22 -81.63 18.72
N HIS A 7 32.99 -81.10 17.51
CA HIS A 7 33.59 -79.82 17.13
C HIS A 7 32.52 -78.82 16.68
N GLU A 8 32.15 -77.99 17.66
CA GLU A 8 31.93 -76.54 17.59
C GLU A 8 31.40 -75.95 16.29
N SER A 9 30.13 -75.57 16.37
CA SER A 9 29.48 -74.55 15.57
C SER A 9 30.22 -73.21 15.65
N ASN A 10 30.99 -72.86 14.61
CA ASN A 10 31.51 -71.51 14.41
C ASN A 10 30.48 -70.64 13.66
N LEU A 11 29.56 -70.02 14.41
CA LEU A 11 28.78 -68.88 13.93
C LEU A 11 29.58 -67.59 14.20
N PRO A 12 30.01 -66.83 13.18
CA PRO A 12 30.51 -65.49 13.42
C PRO A 12 29.34 -64.56 13.79
N LYS A 13 29.09 -64.44 15.10
CA LYS A 13 28.25 -63.39 15.68
C LYS A 13 29.02 -62.06 15.67
N ARG A 14 29.24 -61.48 14.48
CA ARG A 14 29.69 -60.08 14.39
C ARG A 14 28.47 -59.18 14.43
N GLY A 15 28.04 -58.86 15.65
CA GLY A 15 27.14 -57.75 15.90
C GLY A 15 27.75 -56.48 15.32
N ALA A 16 27.23 -56.02 14.20
CA ALA A 16 27.41 -54.65 13.76
C ALA A 16 26.77 -53.77 14.83
N THR A 17 27.60 -53.27 15.75
CA THR A 17 27.20 -52.20 16.65
C THR A 17 26.91 -51.00 15.78
N MET A 18 25.62 -50.80 15.49
CA MET A 18 25.11 -49.67 14.75
C MET A 18 25.44 -48.43 15.58
N ARG A 19 26.58 -47.80 15.29
CA ARG A 19 27.02 -46.56 15.94
C ARG A 19 25.96 -45.51 15.66
N THR A 20 25.10 -45.23 16.63
CA THR A 20 24.12 -44.16 16.57
C THR A 20 24.91 -42.86 16.35
N PRO A 21 24.71 -42.15 15.22
CA PRO A 21 25.42 -40.91 14.98
C PRO A 21 25.04 -39.92 16.09
N ARG A 22 25.99 -39.65 16.98
CA ARG A 22 25.84 -38.63 18.01
C ARG A 22 25.95 -37.27 17.34
N PHE A 23 24.84 -36.78 16.79
CA PHE A 23 24.70 -35.39 16.36
C PHE A 23 24.85 -34.51 17.60
N ARG A 24 26.06 -33.99 17.82
CA ARG A 24 26.30 -32.95 18.81
C ARG A 24 25.72 -31.66 18.26
N PHE A 25 24.44 -31.41 18.54
CA PHE A 25 23.88 -30.08 18.39
C PHE A 25 24.64 -29.16 19.33
N THR A 26 25.56 -28.37 18.78
CA THR A 26 26.18 -27.30 19.54
C THR A 26 25.10 -26.26 19.82
N VAL A 27 25.00 -25.80 21.06
CA VAL A 27 24.09 -24.72 21.46
C VAL A 27 24.18 -23.53 20.48
N LEU A 28 25.39 -23.28 19.98
CA LEU A 28 25.68 -22.26 18.96
C LEU A 28 24.95 -22.47 17.62
N GLY A 29 24.83 -23.72 17.15
CA GLY A 29 24.07 -24.07 15.93
C GLY A 29 22.56 -23.90 16.10
N LEU A 30 22.04 -24.24 17.29
CA LEU A 30 20.64 -24.01 17.64
C LEU A 30 20.34 -22.51 17.68
N THR A 31 21.17 -21.72 18.38
CA THR A 31 21.03 -20.25 18.44
C THR A 31 21.08 -19.63 17.05
N GLY A 32 22.01 -20.06 16.19
CA GLY A 32 22.10 -19.58 14.80
C GLY A 32 20.82 -19.84 14.00
N THR A 33 20.23 -21.04 14.17
CA THR A 33 18.98 -21.40 13.48
C THR A 33 17.80 -20.59 14.00
N VAL A 34 17.70 -20.38 15.32
CA VAL A 34 16.65 -19.55 15.92
C VAL A 34 16.74 -18.10 15.43
N VAL A 35 17.95 -17.52 15.40
CA VAL A 35 18.15 -16.16 14.89
C VAL A 35 17.77 -16.06 13.41
N LEU A 36 18.18 -17.02 12.59
CA LEU A 36 17.82 -17.05 11.17
C LEU A 36 16.30 -17.11 10.98
N LEU A 37 15.62 -18.01 11.70
CA LEU A 37 14.16 -18.13 11.65
C LEU A 37 13.46 -16.84 12.10
N ALA A 38 13.95 -16.21 13.18
CA ALA A 38 13.41 -14.92 13.64
C ALA A 38 13.59 -13.82 12.60
N CYS A 39 14.76 -13.73 11.96
CA CYS A 39 15.02 -12.77 10.87
C CYS A 39 14.12 -13.00 9.65
N LEU A 40 13.92 -14.26 9.24
CA LEU A 40 13.03 -14.61 8.14
C LEU A 40 11.57 -14.25 8.47
N ALA A 41 11.12 -14.56 9.69
CA ALA A 41 9.78 -14.20 10.16
C ALA A 41 9.58 -12.68 10.20
N ALA A 42 10.54 -11.92 10.73
CA ALA A 42 10.50 -10.46 10.76
C ALA A 42 10.42 -9.86 9.35
N THR A 43 11.22 -10.38 8.40
CA THR A 43 11.21 -9.96 7.00
C THR A 43 9.88 -10.25 6.33
N ALA A 44 9.31 -11.44 6.54
CA ALA A 44 8.00 -11.81 6.00
C ALA A 44 6.88 -10.89 6.53
N VAL A 45 6.89 -10.59 7.83
CA VAL A 45 5.94 -9.63 8.44
C VAL A 45 6.12 -8.23 7.86
N HIS A 46 7.36 -7.79 7.67
CA HIS A 46 7.66 -6.48 7.06
C HIS A 46 7.11 -6.38 5.64
N LEU A 47 7.36 -7.39 4.79
CA LEU A 47 6.86 -7.45 3.42
C LEU A 47 5.33 -7.44 3.36
N ARG A 48 4.65 -8.25 4.19
CA ARG A 48 3.19 -8.25 4.26
C ARG A 48 2.61 -6.89 4.66
N ARG A 49 3.22 -6.23 5.65
CA ARG A 49 2.80 -4.89 6.08
C ARG A 49 3.07 -3.85 5.00
N TRP A 50 4.14 -3.99 4.23
CA TRP A 50 4.40 -3.10 3.10
C TRP A 50 3.36 -3.31 1.99
N GLN A 51 3.07 -4.56 1.61
CA GLN A 51 2.08 -4.86 0.58
C GLN A 51 0.68 -4.37 0.97
N ALA A 52 0.24 -4.64 2.21
CA ALA A 52 -1.06 -4.17 2.69
C ALA A 52 -1.19 -2.64 2.63
N ARG A 53 -0.09 -1.90 2.83
CA ARG A 53 -0.07 -0.44 2.69
C ARG A 53 -0.13 -0.01 1.22
N GLN A 54 0.51 -0.74 0.31
CA GLN A 54 0.39 -0.47 -1.13
C GLN A 54 -1.05 -0.68 -1.60
N ASP A 55 -1.66 -1.80 -1.22
CA ASP A 55 -3.04 -2.12 -1.59
C ASP A 55 -4.01 -1.05 -1.06
N ALA A 56 -3.81 -0.62 0.19
CA ALA A 56 -4.59 0.47 0.78
C ALA A 56 -4.37 1.81 0.07
N LEU A 57 -3.12 2.14 -0.32
CA LEU A 57 -2.80 3.36 -1.06
C LEU A 57 -3.45 3.36 -2.46
N SER A 58 -3.42 2.21 -3.16
CA SER A 58 -4.11 2.02 -4.45
C SER A 58 -5.61 2.15 -4.31
N LEU A 59 -6.20 1.59 -3.25
CA LEU A 59 -7.63 1.72 -2.97
C LEU A 59 -8.04 3.17 -2.67
N GLN A 60 -7.24 3.89 -1.90
CA GLN A 60 -7.46 5.33 -1.64
C GLN A 60 -7.52 6.12 -2.94
N ARG A 61 -6.57 5.88 -3.85
CA ARG A 61 -6.55 6.54 -5.13
C ARG A 61 -7.75 6.17 -6.00
N LEU A 62 -8.09 4.88 -6.10
CA LEU A 62 -9.23 4.42 -6.90
C LEU A 62 -10.55 5.09 -6.47
N VAL A 63 -10.80 5.13 -5.16
CA VAL A 63 -11.98 5.80 -4.59
C VAL A 63 -11.96 7.30 -4.92
N THR A 64 -10.82 7.96 -4.70
CA THR A 64 -10.65 9.39 -5.02
C THR A 64 -10.95 9.69 -6.48
N ARG A 65 -10.39 8.91 -7.41
CA ARG A 65 -10.65 9.05 -8.84
C ARG A 65 -12.12 8.85 -9.19
N SER A 66 -12.77 7.85 -8.59
CA SER A 66 -14.20 7.61 -8.84
C SER A 66 -15.08 8.79 -8.42
N VAL A 67 -14.72 9.48 -7.33
CA VAL A 67 -15.42 10.68 -6.86
C VAL A 67 -15.08 11.89 -7.74
N MET A 68 -13.82 12.02 -8.19
CA MET A 68 -13.42 13.07 -9.14
C MET A 68 -14.17 12.96 -10.47
N GLU A 69 -14.29 11.76 -11.04
CA GLU A 69 -15.00 11.56 -12.32
C GLU A 69 -16.50 11.88 -12.21
N ARG A 70 -17.13 11.55 -11.06
CA ARG A 70 -18.54 11.92 -10.79
C ARG A 70 -18.76 13.42 -10.63
N ALA A 71 -17.73 14.20 -10.31
CA ALA A 71 -17.84 15.65 -10.16
C ALA A 71 -18.41 16.33 -11.42
N ARG A 72 -18.12 15.77 -12.61
CA ARG A 72 -18.62 16.29 -13.88
C ARG A 72 -20.15 16.27 -13.94
N GLU A 73 -20.77 15.17 -13.51
CA GLU A 73 -22.22 15.01 -13.48
C GLU A 73 -22.86 15.97 -12.47
N GLU A 74 -22.19 16.22 -11.34
CA GLU A 74 -22.65 17.16 -10.31
C GLU A 74 -22.61 18.61 -10.81
N ILE A 75 -21.55 19.01 -11.52
CA ILE A 75 -21.47 20.34 -12.14
C ILE A 75 -22.60 20.52 -13.16
N ALA A 76 -22.85 19.50 -13.99
CA ALA A 76 -23.94 19.53 -14.96
C ALA A 76 -25.32 19.62 -14.26
N ALA A 77 -25.53 18.85 -13.19
CA ALA A 77 -26.77 18.88 -12.40
C ALA A 77 -27.00 20.20 -11.67
N ALA A 78 -25.93 20.95 -11.34
CA ALA A 78 -26.01 22.31 -10.81
C ALA A 78 -26.40 23.37 -11.87
N GLY A 79 -26.75 22.96 -13.09
CA GLY A 79 -27.15 23.85 -14.18
C GLY A 79 -25.99 24.61 -14.80
N ARG A 80 -24.74 24.20 -14.52
CA ARG A 80 -23.54 24.83 -15.07
C ARG A 80 -23.00 24.00 -16.23
N ALA A 81 -22.92 24.63 -17.40
CA ALA A 81 -22.19 24.06 -18.52
C ALA A 81 -20.69 24.26 -18.25
N SER A 82 -19.97 23.18 -17.93
CA SER A 82 -18.51 23.21 -17.83
C SER A 82 -17.91 22.78 -19.18
N PRO A 83 -17.53 23.71 -20.07
CA PRO A 83 -16.89 23.35 -21.34
C PRO A 83 -15.51 22.73 -21.14
N TRP A 84 -14.86 23.00 -20.01
CA TRP A 84 -13.53 22.48 -19.74
C TRP A 84 -13.45 21.81 -18.36
N PHE A 85 -13.42 20.48 -18.38
CA PHE A 85 -13.28 19.61 -17.21
C PHE A 85 -12.06 18.72 -17.43
N ARG A 86 -11.11 18.75 -16.50
CA ARG A 86 -9.88 17.98 -16.58
C ARG A 86 -9.58 17.32 -15.25
N VAL A 87 -9.40 16.01 -15.30
CA VAL A 87 -8.74 15.24 -14.25
C VAL A 87 -7.33 14.94 -14.73
N VAL A 88 -6.31 15.41 -14.00
CA VAL A 88 -4.91 15.10 -14.27
C VAL A 88 -4.45 14.09 -13.25
N TYR A 89 -4.16 12.89 -13.74
CA TYR A 89 -3.57 11.84 -12.93
C TYR A 89 -2.06 12.03 -12.89
N GLY A 90 -1.51 12.30 -11.71
CA GLY A 90 -0.07 12.37 -11.52
C GLY A 90 0.59 10.99 -11.64
N PRO A 91 1.93 10.95 -11.71
CA PRO A 91 2.65 9.68 -11.87
C PRO A 91 2.43 8.73 -10.69
N ASP A 92 2.28 7.45 -11.00
CA ASP A 92 2.24 6.35 -10.04
C ASP A 92 3.64 6.12 -9.49
N ALA A 93 3.99 6.82 -8.42
CA ALA A 93 5.16 6.45 -7.65
C ALA A 93 4.78 5.32 -6.69
N ALA A 94 5.69 4.37 -6.49
CA ALA A 94 5.47 3.18 -5.66
C ALA A 94 5.14 3.49 -4.18
N SER A 95 5.14 4.75 -3.75
CA SER A 95 4.80 5.15 -2.38
C SER A 95 3.97 6.43 -2.30
N ARG A 96 3.54 7.01 -3.42
CA ARG A 96 2.75 8.24 -3.42
C ARG A 96 1.94 8.38 -4.69
N TRP A 97 0.83 9.10 -4.59
CA TRP A 97 0.06 9.54 -5.73
C TRP A 97 -0.45 10.95 -5.51
N THR A 98 -0.65 11.66 -6.61
CA THR A 98 -1.27 12.99 -6.64
C THR A 98 -2.20 13.01 -7.84
N ASP A 99 -3.44 13.40 -7.63
CA ASP A 99 -4.43 13.59 -8.68
C ASP A 99 -4.99 15.01 -8.55
N HIS A 100 -5.23 15.66 -9.69
CA HIS A 100 -5.74 17.03 -9.77
C HIS A 100 -7.07 17.04 -10.50
N LEU A 101 -8.03 17.81 -10.00
CA LEU A 101 -9.31 18.04 -10.65
C LEU A 101 -9.48 19.55 -10.84
N GLU A 102 -9.74 19.94 -12.10
CA GLU A 102 -10.05 21.31 -12.47
C GLU A 102 -11.27 21.35 -13.39
N ALA A 103 -12.20 22.25 -13.07
CA ALA A 103 -13.39 22.52 -13.89
C ALA A 103 -13.56 24.03 -14.05
N TRP A 104 -13.84 24.46 -15.27
CA TRP A 104 -13.93 25.87 -15.66
C TRP A 104 -15.16 26.09 -16.53
N GLU A 105 -15.81 27.24 -16.36
CA GLU A 105 -16.97 27.68 -17.14
C GLU A 105 -16.57 28.14 -18.56
N ASP A 106 -15.30 28.52 -18.76
CA ASP A 106 -14.73 28.90 -20.05
C ASP A 106 -13.54 28.01 -20.44
N PHE A 107 -13.41 27.71 -21.73
CA PHE A 107 -12.26 26.97 -22.26
C PHE A 107 -10.93 27.72 -22.06
N ASP A 108 -10.97 29.06 -22.13
CA ASP A 108 -9.78 29.92 -22.01
C ASP A 108 -9.25 30.04 -20.57
N ARG A 109 -9.93 29.44 -19.58
CA ARG A 109 -9.55 29.47 -18.14
C ARG A 109 -9.30 30.87 -17.57
N ARG A 110 -9.99 31.89 -18.11
CA ARG A 110 -9.84 33.30 -17.66
C ARG A 110 -10.72 33.65 -16.46
N GLY A 111 -11.75 32.84 -16.19
CA GLY A 111 -12.70 33.03 -15.09
C GLY A 111 -12.19 32.54 -13.73
N ARG A 112 -13.09 32.42 -12.74
CA ARG A 112 -12.79 31.64 -11.53
C ARG A 112 -13.06 30.15 -11.83
N PRO A 113 -12.24 29.21 -11.34
CA PRO A 113 -12.54 27.80 -11.49
C PRO A 113 -13.85 27.46 -10.75
N LEU A 114 -14.69 26.64 -11.37
CA LEU A 114 -15.88 26.08 -10.75
C LEU A 114 -15.48 25.09 -9.65
N ILE A 115 -14.48 24.24 -9.94
CA ILE A 115 -13.84 23.33 -9.01
C ILE A 115 -12.34 23.34 -9.28
N ARG A 116 -11.55 23.45 -8.22
CA ARG A 116 -10.10 23.24 -8.29
C ARG A 116 -9.61 22.59 -7.01
N VAL A 117 -9.00 21.42 -7.15
CA VAL A 117 -8.54 20.61 -6.04
C VAL A 117 -7.36 19.73 -6.44
N THR A 118 -6.41 19.60 -5.52
CA THR A 118 -5.32 18.62 -5.60
C THR A 118 -5.53 17.62 -4.46
N VAL A 119 -5.53 16.34 -4.77
CA VAL A 119 -5.62 15.28 -3.76
C VAL A 119 -4.38 14.41 -3.85
N SER A 120 -3.76 14.12 -2.72
CA SER A 120 -2.57 13.28 -2.67
C SER A 120 -2.61 12.30 -1.50
N GLY A 121 -2.00 11.15 -1.72
CA GLY A 121 -1.79 10.12 -0.70
C GLY A 121 -0.34 9.67 -0.72
N ALA A 122 0.18 9.29 0.44
CA ALA A 122 1.55 8.82 0.58
C ALA A 122 1.65 7.65 1.57
N ASN A 123 2.56 6.73 1.28
CA ASN A 123 3.02 5.68 2.17
C ASN A 123 4.40 6.08 2.71
N HIS A 124 4.47 6.42 3.99
CA HIS A 124 5.73 6.63 4.68
C HIS A 124 6.32 5.30 5.17
N ALA A 125 7.58 5.31 5.58
CA ALA A 125 8.31 4.11 6.00
C ALA A 125 7.55 3.24 7.02
N SER A 126 6.80 3.86 7.94
CA SER A 126 6.08 3.18 9.02
C SER A 126 4.57 3.09 8.87
N ALA A 127 3.91 4.00 8.15
CA ALA A 127 2.46 4.09 8.05
C ALA A 127 1.99 4.88 6.82
N LEU A 128 0.70 4.77 6.49
CA LEU A 128 0.06 5.68 5.53
C LEU A 128 -0.03 7.09 6.11
N ALA A 129 0.36 8.06 5.31
CA ALA A 129 0.12 9.47 5.59
C ALA A 129 -1.39 9.76 5.52
N PRO A 130 -1.87 10.81 6.20
CA PRO A 130 -3.19 11.38 5.90
C PRO A 130 -3.30 11.75 4.42
N ILE A 131 -4.47 11.51 3.83
CA ILE A 131 -4.80 11.99 2.49
C ILE A 131 -4.88 13.50 2.54
N ARG A 132 -4.09 14.19 1.73
CA ARG A 132 -4.05 15.65 1.69
C ARG A 132 -4.92 16.17 0.55
N VAL A 133 -5.90 16.99 0.88
CA VAL A 133 -6.86 17.61 -0.03
C VAL A 133 -6.61 19.11 -0.03
N GLU A 134 -5.97 19.62 -1.09
CA GLU A 134 -5.71 21.04 -1.27
C GLU A 134 -6.82 21.67 -2.11
N THR A 135 -7.44 22.71 -1.57
CA THR A 135 -8.62 23.35 -2.13
C THR A 135 -8.35 24.82 -2.44
N TYR A 136 -8.93 25.33 -3.52
CA TYR A 136 -8.67 26.68 -4.03
C TYR A 136 -9.98 27.44 -4.20
N ASP A 137 -10.60 27.83 -3.09
CA ASP A 137 -11.80 28.71 -2.95
C ASP A 137 -12.70 28.79 -4.20
N SER A 138 -13.23 27.64 -4.62
CA SER A 138 -14.04 27.50 -5.86
C SER A 138 -15.53 27.40 -5.52
N GLU A 139 -16.39 27.94 -6.38
CA GLU A 139 -17.83 28.11 -6.12
C GLU A 139 -18.57 26.77 -5.91
N LEU A 140 -18.24 25.74 -6.70
CA LEU A 140 -18.93 24.43 -6.68
C LEU A 140 -18.16 23.35 -5.90
N LEU A 141 -17.12 23.72 -5.15
CA LEU A 141 -16.27 22.76 -4.47
C LEU A 141 -17.00 22.01 -3.33
N PHE A 142 -17.89 22.69 -2.60
CA PHE A 142 -18.43 22.18 -1.34
C PHE A 142 -19.22 20.87 -1.44
N PRO A 143 -20.20 20.70 -2.35
CA PRO A 143 -20.99 19.46 -2.43
C PRO A 143 -20.13 18.24 -2.77
N TRP A 144 -19.23 18.42 -3.74
CA TRP A 144 -18.29 17.38 -4.17
C TRP A 144 -17.30 17.02 -3.05
N LEU A 145 -16.73 18.04 -2.38
CA LEU A 145 -15.78 17.86 -1.30
C LEU A 145 -16.42 17.13 -0.12
N ASP A 146 -17.65 17.48 0.27
CA ASP A 146 -18.35 16.78 1.36
C ASP A 146 -18.52 15.28 1.06
N ARG A 147 -18.88 14.92 -0.18
CA ARG A 147 -18.98 13.53 -0.61
C ARG A 147 -17.64 12.79 -0.52
N LEU A 148 -16.56 13.41 -1.00
CA LEU A 148 -15.22 12.84 -0.91
C LEU A 148 -14.81 12.58 0.54
N LEU A 149 -15.01 13.58 1.41
CA LEU A 149 -14.63 13.49 2.82
C LEU A 149 -15.51 12.49 3.59
N ARG A 150 -16.76 12.31 3.18
CA ARG A 150 -17.65 11.26 3.71
C ARG A 150 -17.15 9.88 3.34
N ASP A 151 -16.81 9.63 2.08
CA ASP A 151 -16.24 8.35 1.64
C ASP A 151 -14.95 8.01 2.40
N TYR A 152 -14.11 9.01 2.68
CA TYR A 152 -12.90 8.81 3.49
C TYR A 152 -13.23 8.46 4.94
N ARG A 153 -14.19 9.16 5.55
CA ARG A 153 -14.62 8.93 6.93
C ARG A 153 -15.23 7.54 7.11
N ASP A 154 -16.11 7.14 6.21
CA ASP A 154 -16.81 5.84 6.25
C ASP A 154 -15.83 4.67 6.16
N ARG A 155 -14.68 4.90 5.51
CA ARG A 155 -13.57 3.94 5.39
C ARG A 155 -12.54 4.05 6.51
N GLY A 156 -12.72 4.97 7.45
CA GLY A 156 -11.77 5.22 8.55
C GLY A 156 -10.43 5.80 8.08
N TRP A 157 -10.38 6.45 6.92
CA TRP A 157 -9.16 7.06 6.40
C TRP A 157 -8.92 8.42 7.03
N ARG A 158 -7.66 8.69 7.36
CA ARG A 158 -7.21 9.99 7.84
C ARG A 158 -7.07 10.93 6.65
N TYR A 159 -7.54 12.16 6.80
CA TYR A 159 -7.40 13.19 5.77
C TYR A 159 -7.16 14.56 6.39
N GLU A 160 -6.54 15.44 5.62
CA GLU A 160 -6.26 16.84 5.96
C GLU A 160 -6.72 17.72 4.80
N VAL A 161 -7.53 18.74 5.10
CA VAL A 161 -8.00 19.71 4.11
C VAL A 161 -7.20 20.99 4.28
N VAL A 162 -6.45 21.35 3.24
CA VAL A 162 -5.66 22.58 3.18
C VAL A 162 -6.39 23.56 2.28
N ARG A 163 -6.72 24.74 2.79
CA ARG A 163 -7.27 25.83 1.98
C ARG A 163 -6.12 26.73 1.54
N LEU A 164 -5.91 26.84 0.23
CA LEU A 164 -4.89 27.70 -0.34
C LEU A 164 -5.54 29.01 -0.83
N PRO A 165 -4.91 30.17 -0.60
CA PRO A 165 -5.37 31.44 -1.16
C PRO A 165 -5.36 31.37 -2.70
N GLY A 166 -6.38 31.98 -3.31
CA GLY A 166 -6.82 31.71 -4.68
C GLY A 166 -5.80 31.87 -5.82
N ALA A 167 -6.10 31.15 -6.91
CA ALA A 167 -5.67 31.37 -8.30
C ALA A 167 -4.15 31.38 -8.63
N GLY A 168 -3.27 30.85 -7.79
CA GLY A 168 -1.90 30.55 -8.25
C GLY A 168 -1.95 29.45 -9.32
N LEU A 169 -1.29 29.64 -10.48
CA LEU A 169 -1.08 28.59 -11.49
C LEU A 169 -0.70 27.28 -10.81
N LEU A 170 -1.24 26.15 -11.29
CA LEU A 170 -0.72 24.83 -10.89
C LEU A 170 0.82 24.94 -11.01
N PRO A 171 1.61 24.42 -10.06
CA PRO A 171 3.00 24.14 -10.40
C PRO A 171 2.93 23.30 -11.67
N ASP A 172 3.52 23.80 -12.76
CA ASP A 172 3.56 23.08 -14.02
C ASP A 172 4.01 21.67 -13.67
N ALA A 173 3.11 20.70 -13.83
CA ALA A 173 3.45 19.31 -13.61
C ALA A 173 4.61 19.01 -14.58
N PRO A 174 5.74 18.47 -14.10
CA PRO A 174 6.89 18.19 -14.95
C PRO A 174 6.54 17.20 -16.07
#